data_AF-A0ABD5M4L9-F1
#
_entry.id   AF-A0ABD5M4L9-F1
#
_cell.length_a   1.000
_cell.length_b   1.000
_cell.length_c   1.000
_cell.angle_alpha   90.00
_cell.angle_beta   90.00
_cell.angle_gamma   90.00
#
_symmetry.space_group_name_H-M   'P 1'
#
loop_
_entity.id
_entity.type
_entity.pdbx_description
1 polymer ?
#
loop_
_entity_poly.entity_id
_entity_poly.type
_entity_poly.pdbx_seq_one_letter_code
_entity_poly.pdbx_strand_id
1 'polypeptide(L)'
;MVTTTVTTTFHNPSRDRRREWQRATQLYRDTKQFCIDGWETGEFGMSVTTASIDNALYSAIQNQAIREAKSDYKKDGIVAYHASQPFAVNNQNWEIDRTDNGTLVVGFPCISGWWYTPIDVYDDIADDVARLVDGGVDRSRLQVYRRGDDWYCTFTVEYDAEMGDETVIGVDIGHNQLLAADAETGKSMLMSGREAKYVRRKYRSLRESLQQAGALRARNHVGNKEERRIRDLNHTASRRLIDWATQFENPVLKIEDLEGIRQGSDWRGVHSWHFHQLQEFVTYKAEQVGIRVEKVDPFETSQRCSTCGGEGTRDGDYFSCSECDRGRHADLNAAENIRQREGEPYTA
;
A
#
# COMPACT_ATOMS: atom_id res chain seq x y z
N MET A 1 12.48 3.65 9.70
CA MET A 1 12.13 2.22 9.70
C MET A 1 11.18 1.87 8.54
N VAL A 2 11.73 1.24 7.52
CA VAL A 2 11.01 0.60 6.40
C VAL A 2 10.86 -0.88 6.73
N THR A 3 9.70 -1.45 6.43
CA THR A 3 9.37 -2.86 6.70
C THR A 3 8.87 -3.51 5.41
N THR A 4 9.68 -4.38 4.80
CA THR A 4 9.30 -5.07 3.55
C THR A 4 9.12 -6.56 3.79
N THR A 5 8.01 -7.12 3.31
CA THR A 5 7.77 -8.57 3.35
C THR A 5 8.29 -9.22 2.08
N VAL A 6 9.27 -10.09 2.24
CA VAL A 6 9.86 -10.89 1.15
C VAL A 6 9.19 -12.25 1.12
N THR A 7 8.69 -12.65 -0.05
CA THR A 7 8.21 -14.00 -0.32
C THR A 7 8.89 -14.54 -1.55
N THR A 8 9.52 -15.71 -1.45
CA THR A 8 10.18 -16.34 -2.59
C THR A 8 10.12 -17.86 -2.55
N THR A 9 10.45 -18.49 -3.67
CA THR A 9 10.51 -19.93 -3.87
C THR A 9 11.88 -20.50 -3.53
N PHE A 10 11.90 -21.70 -2.94
CA PHE A 10 13.11 -22.50 -2.87
C PHE A 10 13.40 -23.09 -4.25
N HIS A 11 14.61 -22.89 -4.75
CA HIS A 11 15.03 -23.38 -6.05
C HIS A 11 15.28 -24.88 -6.01
N ASN A 12 14.36 -25.63 -6.63
CA ASN A 12 14.41 -27.09 -6.82
C ASN A 12 14.87 -27.91 -5.59
N PRO A 13 14.16 -27.82 -4.44
CA PRO A 13 14.54 -28.56 -3.24
C PRO A 13 14.50 -30.08 -3.48
N SER A 14 15.50 -30.77 -2.94
CA SER A 14 15.62 -32.23 -3.06
C SER A 14 14.37 -32.94 -2.51
N ARG A 15 14.15 -34.19 -2.95
CA ARG A 15 13.03 -35.00 -2.45
C ARG A 15 13.07 -35.18 -0.94
N ASP A 16 14.26 -35.33 -0.37
CA ASP A 16 14.43 -35.51 1.07
C ASP A 16 14.08 -34.24 1.85
N ARG A 17 14.54 -33.07 1.39
CA ARG A 17 14.14 -31.77 1.96
C ARG A 17 12.62 -31.59 1.94
N ARG A 18 11.99 -31.81 0.78
CA ARG A 18 10.53 -31.68 0.64
C ARG A 18 9.76 -32.62 1.56
N ARG A 19 10.21 -33.88 1.73
CA ARG A 19 9.60 -34.84 2.65
C ARG A 19 9.77 -34.41 4.11
N GLU A 20 10.95 -33.93 4.46
CA GLU A 20 11.26 -33.51 5.81
C GLU A 20 10.47 -32.25 6.18
N TRP A 21 10.40 -31.26 5.30
CA TRP A 21 9.61 -30.05 5.50
C TRP A 21 8.11 -30.35 5.61
N GLN A 22 7.60 -31.29 4.80
CA GLN A 22 6.21 -31.75 4.93
C GLN A 22 5.94 -32.39 6.30
N ARG A 23 6.89 -33.20 6.79
CA ARG A 23 6.81 -33.79 8.13
C ARG A 23 6.93 -32.73 9.22
N ALA A 24 7.79 -31.73 9.03
CA ALA A 24 7.95 -30.63 9.96
C ALA A 24 6.67 -29.78 10.05
N THR A 25 6.00 -29.48 8.93
CA THR A 25 4.68 -28.84 8.91
C THR A 25 3.67 -29.61 9.76
N GLN A 26 3.62 -30.93 9.60
CA GLN A 26 2.72 -31.78 10.38
C GLN A 26 3.05 -31.72 11.88
N LEU A 27 4.31 -31.98 12.26
CA LEU A 27 4.71 -31.95 13.66
C LEU A 27 4.54 -30.57 14.29
N TYR A 28 4.73 -29.49 13.53
CA TYR A 28 4.55 -28.12 14.01
C TYR A 28 3.10 -27.88 14.38
N ARG A 29 2.17 -28.27 13.50
CA ARG A 29 0.74 -28.23 13.78
C ARG A 29 0.37 -29.08 14.98
N ASP A 30 0.85 -30.32 15.02
CA ASP A 30 0.51 -31.26 16.09
C ASP A 30 1.04 -30.75 17.44
N THR A 31 2.21 -30.09 17.45
CA THR A 31 2.75 -29.39 18.63
C THR A 31 1.83 -28.26 19.08
N LYS A 32 1.36 -27.41 18.14
CA LYS A 32 0.44 -26.33 18.49
C LYS A 32 -0.87 -26.87 19.07
N GLN A 33 -1.44 -27.88 18.43
CA GLN A 33 -2.69 -28.51 18.88
C GLN A 33 -2.52 -29.14 20.27
N PHE A 34 -1.44 -29.89 20.48
CA PHE A 34 -1.11 -30.47 21.79
C PHE A 34 -1.05 -29.40 22.90
N CYS A 35 -0.47 -28.23 22.63
CA CYS A 35 -0.48 -27.13 23.58
C CYS A 35 -1.88 -26.58 23.87
N ILE A 36 -2.70 -26.37 22.83
CA ILE A 36 -4.09 -25.91 23.00
C ILE A 36 -4.89 -26.91 23.83
N ASP A 37 -4.85 -28.19 23.46
CA ASP A 37 -5.60 -29.26 24.14
C ASP A 37 -5.22 -29.33 25.63
N GLY A 38 -3.92 -29.29 25.94
CA GLY A 38 -3.45 -29.33 27.32
C GLY A 38 -3.85 -28.10 28.15
N TRP A 39 -3.99 -26.91 27.55
CA TRP A 39 -4.52 -25.73 28.24
C TRP A 39 -6.04 -25.76 28.40
N GLU A 40 -6.77 -26.31 27.43
CA GLU A 40 -8.24 -26.47 27.51
C GLU A 40 -8.64 -27.53 28.54
N THR A 41 -7.88 -28.62 28.67
CA THR A 41 -8.12 -29.67 29.68
C THR A 41 -7.64 -29.29 31.08
N GLY A 42 -6.84 -28.21 31.19
CA GLY A 42 -6.21 -27.80 32.45
C GLY A 42 -5.02 -28.66 32.88
N GLU A 43 -4.55 -29.57 32.02
CA GLU A 43 -3.35 -30.37 32.26
C GLU A 43 -2.07 -29.53 32.23
N PHE A 44 -2.05 -28.45 31.45
CA PHE A 44 -0.91 -27.54 31.35
C PHE A 44 -1.12 -26.25 32.16
N GLY A 45 -0.10 -25.90 32.95
CA GLY A 45 0.05 -24.55 33.49
C GLY A 45 0.50 -23.54 32.43
N MET A 46 0.82 -22.31 32.87
CA MET A 46 1.24 -21.21 31.96
C MET A 46 2.58 -21.44 31.24
N SER A 47 3.35 -22.45 31.66
CA SER A 47 4.69 -22.77 31.14
C SER A 47 4.73 -24.17 30.52
N VAL A 48 4.69 -24.22 29.19
CA VAL A 48 5.01 -25.41 28.39
C VAL A 48 6.39 -25.17 27.78
N THR A 49 7.26 -26.19 27.83
CA THR A 49 8.61 -26.13 27.24
C THR A 49 8.80 -27.28 26.27
N THR A 50 9.87 -27.26 25.47
CA THR A 50 10.19 -28.35 24.55
C THR A 50 10.34 -29.70 25.24
N ALA A 51 10.71 -29.74 26.53
CA ALA A 51 10.83 -30.98 27.29
C ALA A 51 9.48 -31.71 27.47
N SER A 52 8.36 -30.99 27.32
CA SER A 52 7.01 -31.55 27.40
C SER A 52 6.50 -32.08 26.05
N ILE A 53 7.27 -31.90 24.97
CA ILE A 53 6.86 -32.23 23.60
C ILE A 53 7.77 -33.33 23.07
N ASP A 54 7.23 -34.54 22.94
CA ASP A 54 7.94 -35.67 22.36
C ASP A 54 7.74 -35.69 20.83
N ASN A 55 8.54 -34.91 20.12
CA ASN A 55 8.66 -35.04 18.67
C ASN A 55 10.04 -34.65 18.14
N ALA A 56 10.29 -34.99 16.88
CA ALA A 56 11.59 -34.86 16.23
C ALA A 56 11.90 -33.46 15.66
N LEU A 57 11.05 -32.45 15.91
CA LEU A 57 11.35 -31.09 15.45
C LEU A 57 12.56 -30.53 16.18
N TYR A 58 13.33 -29.70 15.47
CA TYR A 58 14.34 -28.88 16.12
C TYR A 58 13.71 -28.02 17.23
N SER A 59 14.41 -27.88 18.35
CA SER A 59 13.92 -27.17 19.54
C SER A 59 13.52 -25.72 19.25
N ALA A 60 14.19 -25.04 18.32
CA ALA A 60 13.82 -23.69 17.87
C ALA A 60 12.42 -23.63 17.23
N ILE A 61 12.09 -24.64 16.41
CA ILE A 61 10.79 -24.77 15.74
C ILE A 61 9.71 -25.14 16.77
N GLN A 62 10.00 -26.07 17.67
CA GLN A 62 9.08 -26.42 18.77
C GLN A 62 8.77 -25.20 19.64
N ASN A 63 9.79 -24.47 20.06
CA ASN A 63 9.62 -23.25 20.85
C ASN A 63 8.79 -22.19 20.12
N GLN A 64 8.96 -22.06 18.80
CA GLN A 64 8.16 -21.16 17.99
C GLN A 64 6.70 -21.62 17.91
N ALA A 65 6.44 -22.93 17.77
CA ALA A 65 5.10 -23.51 17.81
C ALA A 65 4.39 -23.21 19.14
N ILE A 66 5.06 -23.47 20.28
CA ILE A 66 4.52 -23.19 21.63
C ILE A 66 4.16 -21.72 21.79
N ARG A 67 5.06 -20.81 21.35
CA ARG A 67 4.82 -19.36 21.41
C ARG A 67 3.58 -18.96 20.62
N GLU A 68 3.43 -19.48 19.41
CA GLU A 68 2.26 -19.20 18.58
C GLU A 68 0.98 -19.81 19.15
N ALA A 69 1.01 -21.05 19.62
CA ALA A 69 -0.13 -21.68 20.28
C ALA A 69 -0.58 -20.87 21.50
N LYS A 70 0.37 -20.39 22.33
CA LYS A 70 0.08 -19.54 23.48
C LYS A 70 -0.55 -18.21 23.07
N SER A 71 -0.11 -17.64 21.95
CA SER A 71 -0.71 -16.42 21.39
C SER A 71 -2.11 -16.67 20.84
N ASP A 72 -2.35 -17.85 20.26
CA ASP A 72 -3.66 -18.23 19.70
C ASP A 72 -4.66 -18.54 20.81
N TYR A 73 -4.25 -19.25 21.87
CA TYR A 73 -5.08 -19.55 23.04
C TYR A 73 -5.62 -18.32 23.78
N LYS A 74 -4.88 -17.19 23.71
CA LYS A 74 -5.30 -15.93 24.33
C LYS A 74 -6.39 -15.19 23.54
N LYS A 75 -6.68 -15.61 22.30
CA LYS A 75 -7.71 -14.99 21.45
C LYS A 75 -9.06 -15.60 21.78
N ASP A 76 -10.12 -14.81 21.65
CA ASP A 76 -11.49 -15.31 21.79
C ASP A 76 -11.87 -16.22 20.61
N GLY A 77 -12.38 -17.42 20.91
CA GLY A 77 -12.94 -18.34 19.91
C GLY A 77 -12.28 -19.73 19.89
N ILE A 78 -12.77 -20.59 18.99
CA ILE A 78 -12.23 -21.94 18.79
C ILE A 78 -10.94 -21.84 17.97
N VAL A 79 -9.84 -22.36 18.51
CA VAL A 79 -8.55 -22.43 17.81
C VAL A 79 -8.49 -23.72 17.00
N ALA A 80 -8.33 -23.60 15.68
CA ALA A 80 -8.13 -24.74 14.80
C ALA A 80 -7.03 -24.46 13.77
N TYR A 81 -6.19 -25.47 13.50
CA TYR A 81 -5.04 -25.33 12.62
C TYR A 81 -5.23 -26.06 11.28
N HIS A 82 -4.94 -25.37 10.18
CA HIS A 82 -5.04 -25.95 8.84
C HIS A 82 -3.84 -26.86 8.52
N ALA A 83 -4.06 -27.92 7.73
CA ALA A 83 -2.99 -28.87 7.37
C ALA A 83 -1.85 -28.26 6.54
N SER A 84 -2.14 -27.19 5.79
CA SER A 84 -1.17 -26.47 4.97
C SER A 84 -0.58 -25.24 5.65
N GLN A 85 -0.77 -25.07 6.96
CA GLN A 85 -0.19 -23.92 7.65
C GLN A 85 1.34 -23.95 7.57
N PRO A 86 2.01 -22.79 7.46
CA PRO A 86 3.48 -22.75 7.52
C PRO A 86 3.99 -23.27 8.87
N PHE A 87 5.15 -23.92 8.86
CA PHE A 87 5.96 -23.95 10.08
C PHE A 87 6.86 -22.72 10.10
N ALA A 88 7.26 -22.30 11.29
CA ALA A 88 8.05 -21.09 11.46
C ALA A 88 9.31 -21.34 12.29
N VAL A 89 10.34 -20.57 11.96
CA VAL A 89 11.63 -20.54 12.66
C VAL A 89 11.85 -19.11 13.16
N ASN A 90 12.17 -18.95 14.44
CA ASN A 90 12.39 -17.61 15.01
C ASN A 90 13.56 -16.88 14.32
N ASN A 91 13.62 -15.56 14.44
CA ASN A 91 14.60 -14.70 13.76
C ASN A 91 16.08 -14.99 14.08
N GLN A 92 16.37 -15.69 15.18
CA GLN A 92 17.72 -16.06 15.61
C GLN A 92 18.18 -17.42 15.07
N ASN A 93 17.28 -18.22 14.51
CA ASN A 93 17.57 -19.61 14.11
C ASN A 93 17.40 -19.86 12.62
N TRP A 94 17.53 -18.83 11.81
CA TRP A 94 17.72 -18.95 10.37
C TRP A 94 18.67 -17.86 9.87
N GLU A 95 19.27 -18.11 8.71
CA GLU A 95 20.19 -17.21 8.05
C GLU A 95 19.99 -17.24 6.53
N ILE A 96 20.48 -16.20 5.88
CA ILE A 96 20.56 -16.11 4.42
C ILE A 96 22.00 -15.76 4.09
N ASP A 97 22.56 -16.43 3.10
CA ASP A 97 23.96 -16.25 2.71
C ASP A 97 24.12 -16.44 1.21
N ARG A 98 25.26 -15.97 0.68
CA ARG A 98 25.67 -16.14 -0.71
C ARG A 98 26.84 -17.10 -0.76
N THR A 99 26.67 -18.21 -1.48
CA THR A 99 27.75 -19.17 -1.72
C THR A 99 28.82 -18.59 -2.65
N ASP A 100 30.01 -19.22 -2.69
CA ASP A 100 31.15 -18.76 -3.52
C ASP A 100 30.83 -18.58 -5.02
N ASN A 101 29.87 -19.35 -5.53
CA ASN A 101 29.40 -19.28 -6.91
C ASN A 101 28.25 -18.27 -7.12
N GLY A 102 27.90 -17.48 -6.11
CA GLY A 102 26.88 -16.44 -6.17
C GLY A 102 25.44 -16.91 -5.90
N THR A 103 25.19 -18.20 -5.62
CA THR A 103 23.84 -18.69 -5.29
C THR A 103 23.43 -18.21 -3.90
N LEU A 104 22.24 -17.60 -3.81
CA LEU A 104 21.65 -17.24 -2.52
C LEU A 104 20.96 -18.45 -1.89
N VAL A 105 21.29 -18.72 -0.64
CA VAL A 105 20.75 -19.84 0.13
C VAL A 105 20.12 -19.35 1.42
N VAL A 106 18.99 -19.93 1.78
CA VAL A 106 18.39 -19.76 3.11
C VAL A 106 18.69 -21.00 3.94
N GLY A 107 19.33 -20.78 5.09
CA GLY A 107 19.73 -21.75 6.09
C GLY A 107 18.75 -21.79 7.27
N PHE A 108 18.21 -22.95 7.61
CA PHE A 108 17.39 -23.13 8.82
C PHE A 108 17.40 -24.59 9.32
N PRO A 109 17.21 -24.83 10.63
CA PRO A 109 17.12 -26.17 11.17
C PRO A 109 15.77 -26.83 10.85
N CYS A 110 15.75 -28.14 10.77
CA CYS A 110 14.55 -28.95 10.61
C CYS A 110 14.64 -30.21 11.48
N ILE A 111 14.19 -31.38 11.00
CA ILE A 111 14.17 -32.62 11.80
C ILE A 111 15.57 -33.24 11.89
N SER A 112 16.31 -33.27 10.77
CA SER A 112 17.61 -33.95 10.67
C SER A 112 18.79 -33.02 10.97
N GLY A 113 18.57 -31.72 11.03
CA GLY A 113 19.61 -30.71 11.23
C GLY A 113 19.36 -29.46 10.37
N TRP A 114 20.41 -28.71 10.09
CA TRP A 114 20.35 -27.51 9.26
C TRP A 114 20.32 -27.84 7.78
N TRP A 115 19.40 -27.19 7.07
CA TRP A 115 19.33 -27.20 5.62
C TRP A 115 19.68 -25.83 5.06
N TYR A 116 20.61 -25.79 4.12
CA TYR A 116 20.91 -24.63 3.28
C TYR A 116 20.33 -24.86 1.91
N THR A 117 19.27 -24.11 1.59
CA THR A 117 18.54 -24.32 0.34
C THR A 117 18.57 -23.08 -0.54
N PRO A 118 19.00 -23.22 -1.80
CA PRO A 118 18.91 -22.15 -2.78
C PRO A 118 17.51 -21.57 -2.88
N ILE A 119 17.42 -20.26 -3.07
CA ILE A 119 16.17 -19.52 -3.34
C ILE A 119 16.24 -18.82 -4.69
N ASP A 120 15.09 -18.60 -5.31
CA ASP A 120 14.98 -17.71 -6.44
C ASP A 120 14.94 -16.26 -5.93
N VAL A 121 15.53 -15.32 -6.67
CA VAL A 121 15.48 -13.89 -6.33
C VAL A 121 15.04 -13.13 -7.56
N TYR A 122 13.96 -12.37 -7.40
CA TYR A 122 13.32 -11.57 -8.43
C TYR A 122 13.65 -10.09 -8.19
N ASP A 123 13.53 -9.26 -9.23
CA ASP A 123 13.93 -7.84 -9.19
C ASP A 123 13.23 -7.05 -8.07
N ASP A 124 11.98 -7.39 -7.75
CA ASP A 124 11.16 -6.74 -6.72
C ASP A 124 11.59 -7.03 -5.29
N ILE A 125 12.39 -8.08 -5.05
CA ILE A 125 12.91 -8.47 -3.73
C ILE A 125 14.44 -8.42 -3.65
N ALA A 126 15.12 -8.13 -4.77
CA ALA A 126 16.57 -8.23 -4.87
C ALA A 126 17.30 -7.32 -3.88
N ASP A 127 16.83 -6.07 -3.74
CA ASP A 127 17.44 -5.09 -2.84
C ASP A 127 17.25 -5.46 -1.36
N ASP A 128 16.05 -5.90 -0.97
CA ASP A 128 15.78 -6.30 0.42
C ASP A 128 16.56 -7.55 0.80
N VAL A 129 16.68 -8.51 -0.12
CA VAL A 129 17.51 -9.71 0.06
C VAL A 129 18.99 -9.34 0.16
N ALA A 130 19.48 -8.42 -0.68
CA ALA A 130 20.87 -7.94 -0.62
C ALA A 130 21.18 -7.26 0.72
N ARG A 131 20.32 -6.36 1.18
CA ARG A 131 20.43 -5.72 2.51
C ARG A 131 20.51 -6.75 3.64
N LEU A 132 19.68 -7.79 3.55
CA LEU A 132 19.66 -8.84 4.56
C LEU A 132 20.96 -9.68 4.59
N VAL A 133 21.56 -9.92 3.42
CA VAL A 133 22.83 -10.64 3.28
C VAL A 133 24.02 -9.78 3.73
N ASP A 134 24.04 -8.50 3.37
CA ASP A 134 25.10 -7.56 3.78
C ASP A 134 25.09 -7.30 5.29
N GLY A 135 23.94 -7.54 5.95
CA GLY A 135 23.75 -7.39 7.38
C GLY A 135 23.38 -5.96 7.79
N GLY A 136 23.23 -5.73 9.09
CA GLY A 136 22.85 -4.41 9.64
C GLY A 136 21.37 -4.06 9.50
N VAL A 137 20.53 -5.04 9.14
CA VAL A 137 19.07 -4.92 9.10
C VAL A 137 18.43 -5.97 10.00
N ASP A 138 17.29 -5.64 10.57
CA ASP A 138 16.49 -6.54 11.37
C ASP A 138 15.67 -7.47 10.49
N ARG A 139 15.34 -8.65 11.05
CA ARG A 139 14.56 -9.67 10.35
C ARG A 139 13.54 -10.32 11.25
N SER A 140 12.42 -10.71 10.64
CA SER A 140 11.37 -11.45 11.33
C SER A 140 11.63 -12.97 11.34
N ARG A 141 10.66 -13.73 11.83
CA ARG A 141 10.67 -15.20 11.74
C ARG A 141 10.61 -15.63 10.28
N LEU A 142 11.26 -16.75 9.95
CA LEU A 142 11.11 -17.41 8.66
C LEU A 142 9.88 -18.30 8.68
N GLN A 143 8.98 -18.16 7.72
CA GLN A 143 7.90 -19.11 7.48
C GLN A 143 8.23 -19.97 6.27
N VAL A 144 8.01 -21.28 6.38
CA VAL A 144 8.22 -22.22 5.27
C VAL A 144 6.93 -23.00 5.02
N TYR A 145 6.48 -23.00 3.77
CA TYR A 145 5.22 -23.64 3.40
C TYR A 145 5.24 -24.13 1.96
N ARG A 146 4.25 -24.98 1.66
CA ARG A 146 4.04 -25.54 0.32
C ARG A 146 2.78 -24.95 -0.30
N ARG A 147 2.88 -24.58 -1.57
CA ARG A 147 1.72 -24.20 -2.40
C ARG A 147 1.85 -24.87 -3.76
N GLY A 148 0.91 -25.76 -4.08
CA GLY A 148 1.04 -26.62 -5.25
C GLY A 148 2.23 -27.58 -5.09
N ASP A 149 3.12 -27.60 -6.06
CA ASP A 149 4.33 -28.45 -6.05
C ASP A 149 5.58 -27.72 -5.54
N ASP A 150 5.48 -26.41 -5.34
CA ASP A 150 6.58 -25.55 -4.95
C ASP A 150 6.58 -25.25 -3.44
N TRP A 151 7.77 -24.99 -2.94
CA TRP A 151 8.03 -24.61 -1.57
C TRP A 151 8.47 -23.16 -1.52
N TYR A 152 7.94 -22.43 -0.55
CA TYR A 152 8.14 -21.01 -0.38
C TYR A 152 8.72 -20.73 0.99
N CYS A 153 9.45 -19.62 1.07
CA CYS A 153 9.73 -18.95 2.32
C CYS A 153 9.22 -17.52 2.32
N THR A 154 8.78 -17.07 3.49
CA THR A 154 8.38 -15.68 3.73
C THR A 154 9.03 -15.18 5.01
N PHE A 155 9.57 -13.97 4.94
CA PHE A 155 10.15 -13.24 6.07
C PHE A 155 10.03 -11.74 5.82
N THR A 156 10.32 -10.94 6.84
CA THR A 156 10.28 -9.48 6.77
C THR A 156 11.68 -8.95 7.01
N VAL A 157 12.07 -7.93 6.23
CA VAL A 157 13.30 -7.17 6.40
C VAL A 157 12.92 -5.79 6.93
N GLU A 158 13.54 -5.40 8.04
CA GLU A 158 13.33 -4.12 8.72
C GLU A 158 14.62 -3.33 8.74
N TYR A 159 14.62 -2.13 8.19
CA TYR A 159 15.81 -1.29 8.14
C TYR A 159 15.49 0.19 8.29
N ASP A 160 16.42 0.92 8.88
CA ASP A 160 16.38 2.37 8.87
C ASP A 160 16.95 2.88 7.55
N ALA A 161 16.05 3.18 6.63
CA ALA A 161 16.39 4.01 5.48
C ALA A 161 16.46 5.46 5.95
N GLU A 162 17.63 6.10 5.75
CA GLU A 162 17.66 7.56 5.61
C GLU A 162 16.88 7.88 4.34
N MET A 163 15.60 8.21 4.50
CA MET A 163 14.82 8.76 3.41
C MET A 163 15.48 10.11 3.07
N GLY A 164 15.95 10.27 1.83
CA GLY A 164 16.51 11.53 1.36
C GLY A 164 15.51 12.67 1.51
N ASP A 165 15.93 13.89 1.22
CA ASP A 165 15.05 15.07 1.31
C ASP A 165 13.72 14.79 0.56
N GLU A 166 12.62 15.11 1.24
CA GLU A 166 11.28 14.85 0.71
C GLU A 166 11.03 15.70 -0.53
N THR A 167 10.67 15.09 -1.66
CA THR A 167 10.16 15.86 -2.78
C THR A 167 8.67 16.15 -2.53
N VAL A 168 8.36 17.36 -2.05
CA VAL A 168 6.96 17.76 -1.83
C VAL A 168 6.28 18.06 -3.16
N ILE A 169 5.08 17.50 -3.34
CA ILE A 169 4.25 17.67 -4.53
C ILE A 169 2.87 18.18 -4.09
N GLY A 170 2.50 19.39 -4.50
CA GLY A 170 1.16 19.90 -4.30
C GLY A 170 0.24 19.48 -5.44
N VAL A 171 -0.97 19.04 -5.10
CA VAL A 171 -1.97 18.52 -6.04
C VAL A 171 -3.28 19.27 -5.85
N ASP A 172 -3.61 20.14 -6.79
CA ASP A 172 -4.91 20.79 -6.90
C ASP A 172 -5.86 19.89 -7.69
N ILE A 173 -7.05 19.61 -7.13
CA ILE A 173 -8.08 18.81 -7.77
C ILE A 173 -9.21 19.75 -8.15
N GLY A 174 -9.50 19.86 -9.44
CA GLY A 174 -10.43 20.84 -9.99
C GLY A 174 -11.57 20.26 -10.83
N HIS A 175 -12.47 21.16 -11.25
CA HIS A 175 -13.53 20.83 -12.20
C HIS A 175 -13.10 20.97 -13.67
N ASN A 176 -12.35 22.04 -13.99
CA ASN A 176 -11.90 22.31 -15.36
C ASN A 176 -10.65 21.49 -15.72
N GLN A 177 -9.70 21.41 -14.79
CA GLN A 177 -8.62 20.42 -14.76
C GLN A 177 -8.99 19.38 -13.71
N LEU A 178 -8.94 18.09 -14.05
CA LEU A 178 -9.21 17.03 -13.06
C LEU A 178 -8.17 17.06 -11.94
N LEU A 179 -6.91 17.30 -12.31
CA LEU A 179 -5.86 17.62 -11.37
C LEU A 179 -4.77 18.47 -12.02
N ALA A 180 -4.12 19.27 -11.19
CA ALA A 180 -2.89 19.99 -11.47
C ALA A 180 -1.88 19.63 -10.37
N ALA A 181 -0.66 19.28 -10.75
CA ALA A 181 0.38 18.93 -9.79
C ALA A 181 1.64 19.77 -10.03
N ASP A 182 2.27 20.20 -8.95
CA ASP A 182 3.51 20.98 -8.93
C ASP A 182 4.48 20.33 -7.93
N ALA A 183 5.66 19.96 -8.40
CA ALA A 183 6.74 19.43 -7.57
C ALA A 183 7.75 20.53 -7.26
N GLU A 184 8.38 20.48 -6.09
CA GLU A 184 9.41 21.46 -5.69
C GLU A 184 10.62 21.50 -6.62
N THR A 185 10.87 20.42 -7.37
CA THR A 185 11.87 20.33 -8.43
C THR A 185 11.58 21.23 -9.65
N GLY A 186 10.43 21.91 -9.67
CA GLY A 186 9.95 22.74 -10.78
C GLY A 186 9.24 21.98 -11.90
N LYS A 187 9.10 20.65 -11.78
CA LYS A 187 8.29 19.84 -12.71
C LYS A 187 6.81 19.98 -12.35
N SER A 188 5.96 20.04 -13.37
CA SER A 188 4.50 20.16 -13.18
C SER A 188 3.71 19.28 -14.15
N MET A 189 2.50 18.90 -13.77
CA MET A 189 1.57 18.11 -14.57
C MET A 189 0.17 18.75 -14.57
N LEU A 190 -0.51 18.69 -15.71
CA LEU A 190 -1.92 19.08 -15.85
C LEU A 190 -2.71 17.96 -16.50
N MET A 191 -3.88 17.62 -15.94
CA MET A 191 -4.82 16.69 -16.54
C MET A 191 -6.16 17.35 -16.83
N SER A 192 -6.50 17.39 -18.12
CA SER A 192 -7.72 18.05 -18.57
C SER A 192 -9.00 17.40 -18.05
N GLY A 193 -9.92 18.23 -17.54
CA GLY A 193 -11.28 17.82 -17.20
C GLY A 193 -12.29 17.94 -18.34
N ARG A 194 -11.84 18.23 -19.57
CA ARG A 194 -12.73 18.38 -20.75
C ARG A 194 -13.59 17.15 -20.99
N GLU A 195 -13.02 15.96 -20.86
CA GLU A 195 -13.77 14.71 -21.04
C GLU A 195 -14.81 14.50 -19.94
N ALA A 196 -14.43 14.69 -18.67
CA ALA A 196 -15.36 14.60 -17.54
C ALA A 196 -16.52 15.61 -17.69
N LYS A 197 -16.21 16.83 -18.15
CA LYS A 197 -17.21 17.88 -18.43
C LYS A 197 -18.11 17.50 -19.60
N TYR A 198 -17.57 16.91 -20.66
CA TYR A 198 -18.37 16.38 -21.78
C TYR A 198 -19.31 15.27 -21.31
N VAL A 199 -18.80 14.28 -20.56
CA VAL A 199 -19.58 13.17 -20.02
C VAL A 199 -20.74 13.70 -19.16
N ARG A 200 -20.46 14.56 -18.18
CA ARG A 200 -21.49 15.15 -17.31
C ARG A 200 -22.56 15.91 -18.11
N ARG A 201 -22.16 16.74 -19.07
CA ARG A 201 -23.10 17.49 -19.93
C ARG A 201 -23.97 16.57 -20.78
N LYS A 202 -23.36 15.56 -21.42
CA LYS A 202 -24.06 14.59 -22.26
C LYS A 202 -25.14 13.85 -21.46
N TYR A 203 -24.80 13.33 -20.29
CA TYR A 203 -25.76 12.56 -19.48
C TYR A 203 -26.81 13.44 -18.80
N ARG A 204 -26.47 14.69 -18.44
CA ARG A 204 -27.46 15.68 -17.99
C ARG A 204 -28.50 15.96 -19.08
N SER A 205 -28.06 16.34 -20.28
CA SER A 205 -28.95 16.62 -21.41
C SER A 205 -29.80 15.40 -21.77
N LEU A 206 -29.21 14.20 -21.77
CA LEU A 206 -29.95 12.96 -22.01
C LEU A 206 -31.05 12.74 -20.97
N ARG A 207 -30.76 12.94 -19.67
CA ARG A 207 -31.77 12.81 -18.61
C ARG A 207 -32.91 13.81 -18.78
N GLU A 208 -32.59 15.07 -19.07
CA GLU A 208 -33.57 16.13 -19.29
C GLU A 208 -34.49 15.81 -20.48
N SER A 209 -33.93 15.40 -21.62
CA SER A 209 -34.71 15.01 -22.79
C SER A 209 -35.62 13.81 -22.53
N LEU A 210 -35.11 12.78 -21.84
CA LEU A 210 -35.90 11.60 -21.50
C LEU A 210 -37.00 11.90 -20.48
N GLN A 211 -36.76 12.83 -19.56
CA GLN A 211 -37.76 13.29 -18.60
C GLN A 211 -38.89 14.07 -19.31
N GLN A 212 -38.54 15.00 -20.20
CA GLN A 212 -39.53 15.75 -21.00
C GLN A 212 -40.38 14.83 -21.87
N ALA A 213 -39.78 13.78 -22.43
CA ALA A 213 -40.49 12.78 -23.25
C ALA A 213 -41.31 11.76 -22.42
N GLY A 214 -41.31 11.82 -21.09
CA GLY A 214 -41.96 10.83 -20.23
C GLY A 214 -41.40 9.40 -20.36
N ALA A 215 -40.20 9.25 -20.93
CA ALA A 215 -39.61 7.98 -21.32
C ALA A 215 -38.90 7.27 -20.15
N LEU A 216 -39.66 6.95 -19.09
CA LEU A 216 -39.13 6.38 -17.83
C LEU A 216 -38.30 5.10 -18.03
N ARG A 217 -38.71 4.20 -18.94
CA ARG A 217 -37.96 2.96 -19.25
C ARG A 217 -36.59 3.25 -19.85
N ALA A 218 -36.52 4.18 -20.81
CA ALA A 218 -35.27 4.59 -21.43
C ALA A 218 -34.35 5.29 -20.43
N ARG A 219 -34.91 6.12 -19.55
CA ARG A 219 -34.17 6.76 -18.45
C ARG A 219 -33.54 5.72 -17.52
N ASN A 220 -34.30 4.70 -17.11
CA ASN A 220 -33.78 3.64 -16.24
C ASN A 220 -32.70 2.80 -16.96
N HIS A 221 -32.78 2.63 -18.28
CA HIS A 221 -31.77 1.94 -19.07
C HIS A 221 -30.43 2.71 -19.19
N VAL A 222 -30.43 4.04 -19.01
CA VAL A 222 -29.19 4.81 -18.89
C VAL A 222 -28.41 4.38 -17.64
N GLY A 223 -29.12 4.13 -16.54
CA GLY A 223 -28.56 3.63 -15.28
C GLY A 223 -27.33 4.41 -14.84
N ASN A 224 -26.30 3.68 -14.38
CA ASN A 224 -25.07 4.24 -13.81
C ASN A 224 -23.96 4.41 -14.87
N LYS A 225 -24.31 4.62 -16.15
CA LYS A 225 -23.32 4.76 -17.24
C LYS A 225 -22.45 6.02 -17.08
N GLU A 226 -23.03 7.12 -16.61
CA GLU A 226 -22.27 8.35 -16.32
C GLU A 226 -21.25 8.09 -15.21
N GLU A 227 -21.70 7.56 -14.09
CA GLU A 227 -20.89 7.26 -12.91
C GLU A 227 -19.72 6.33 -13.26
N ARG A 228 -19.97 5.26 -14.02
CA ARG A 228 -18.92 4.35 -14.48
C ARG A 228 -17.86 5.05 -15.33
N ARG A 229 -18.26 5.96 -16.22
CA ARG A 229 -17.31 6.74 -17.04
C ARG A 229 -16.51 7.73 -16.21
N ILE A 230 -17.14 8.43 -15.26
CA ILE A 230 -16.43 9.36 -14.37
C ILE A 230 -15.45 8.61 -13.46
N ARG A 231 -15.86 7.45 -12.93
CA ARG A 231 -15.00 6.56 -12.14
C ARG A 231 -13.77 6.10 -12.92
N ASP A 232 -13.94 5.71 -14.18
CA ASP A 232 -12.84 5.30 -15.06
C ASP A 232 -11.83 6.44 -15.31
N LEU A 233 -12.34 7.65 -15.57
CA LEU A 233 -11.50 8.84 -15.69
C LEU A 233 -10.74 9.14 -14.40
N ASN A 234 -11.39 9.03 -13.24
CA ASN A 234 -10.75 9.23 -11.95
C ASN A 234 -9.67 8.17 -11.68
N HIS A 235 -9.90 6.89 -12.01
CA HIS A 235 -8.88 5.84 -11.89
C HIS A 235 -7.69 6.11 -12.82
N THR A 236 -7.95 6.54 -14.05
CA THR A 236 -6.89 6.86 -15.01
C THR A 236 -6.06 8.04 -14.53
N ALA A 237 -6.71 9.11 -14.06
CA ALA A 237 -6.05 10.31 -13.55
C ALA A 237 -5.20 10.01 -12.31
N SER A 238 -5.78 9.35 -11.31
CA SER A 238 -5.03 8.96 -10.09
C SER A 238 -3.84 8.07 -10.42
N ARG A 239 -3.97 7.06 -11.31
CA ARG A 239 -2.83 6.20 -11.65
C ARG A 239 -1.70 6.99 -12.31
N ARG A 240 -2.02 7.87 -13.26
CA ARG A 240 -1.04 8.72 -13.94
C ARG A 240 -0.32 9.68 -12.98
N LEU A 241 -1.02 10.19 -11.97
CA LEU A 241 -0.41 11.04 -10.94
C LEU A 241 0.61 10.23 -10.13
N ILE A 242 0.24 9.03 -9.68
CA ILE A 242 1.15 8.16 -8.92
C ILE A 242 2.36 7.75 -9.78
N ASP A 243 2.17 7.34 -11.03
CA ASP A 243 3.27 6.99 -11.95
C ASP A 243 4.22 8.17 -12.23
N TRP A 244 3.72 9.40 -12.12
CA TRP A 244 4.54 10.60 -12.22
C TRP A 244 5.26 10.92 -10.91
N ALA A 245 4.58 10.76 -9.77
CA ALA A 245 5.16 10.99 -8.45
C ALA A 245 6.29 10.00 -8.12
N THR A 246 6.19 8.74 -8.54
CA THR A 246 7.24 7.73 -8.32
C THR A 246 8.54 8.01 -9.09
N GLN A 247 8.58 9.03 -9.95
CA GLN A 247 9.80 9.47 -10.64
C GLN A 247 10.67 10.41 -9.79
N PHE A 248 10.17 10.84 -8.63
CA PHE A 248 10.88 11.70 -7.69
C PHE A 248 11.42 10.88 -6.52
N GLU A 249 12.51 11.37 -5.93
CA GLU A 249 13.04 10.77 -4.70
C GLU A 249 12.16 11.17 -3.52
N ASN A 250 11.78 10.17 -2.71
CA ASN A 250 10.98 10.34 -1.50
C ASN A 250 9.77 11.31 -1.66
N PRO A 251 8.82 11.03 -2.56
CA PRO A 251 7.74 11.97 -2.85
C PRO A 251 6.69 12.00 -1.73
N VAL A 252 6.19 13.19 -1.43
CA VAL A 252 5.05 13.43 -0.54
C VAL A 252 3.97 14.20 -1.29
N LEU A 253 2.75 13.68 -1.33
CA LEU A 253 1.62 14.34 -1.99
C LEU A 253 0.85 15.19 -0.97
N LYS A 254 0.71 16.49 -1.23
CA LYS A 254 -0.19 17.39 -0.51
C LYS A 254 -1.45 17.62 -1.33
N ILE A 255 -2.62 17.33 -0.77
CA ILE A 255 -3.95 17.59 -1.36
C ILE A 255 -4.77 18.46 -0.42
N GLU A 256 -5.67 19.28 -0.96
CA GLU A 256 -6.58 20.06 -0.14
C GLU A 256 -7.56 19.17 0.65
N ASP A 257 -7.89 19.57 1.87
CA ASP A 257 -9.05 19.02 2.55
C ASP A 257 -10.34 19.64 2.01
N LEU A 258 -11.02 18.91 1.14
CA LEU A 258 -12.28 19.35 0.52
C LEU A 258 -13.51 18.92 1.32
N GLU A 259 -13.35 18.51 2.59
CA GLU A 259 -14.47 18.21 3.46
C GLU A 259 -15.38 19.44 3.63
N GLY A 260 -16.70 19.22 3.59
CA GLY A 260 -17.67 20.31 3.78
C GLY A 260 -17.81 21.31 2.62
N ILE A 261 -16.99 21.26 1.55
CA ILE A 261 -17.03 22.24 0.44
C ILE A 261 -18.40 22.36 -0.25
N ARG A 262 -19.23 21.32 -0.15
CA ARG A 262 -20.60 21.31 -0.69
C ARG A 262 -21.59 22.14 0.11
N GLN A 263 -21.34 22.39 1.40
CA GLN A 263 -22.30 23.02 2.32
C GLN A 263 -22.34 24.55 2.21
N GLY A 264 -21.35 25.17 1.55
CA GLY A 264 -21.23 26.62 1.39
C GLY A 264 -21.09 27.10 -0.06
N SER A 265 -21.26 26.23 -1.06
CA SER A 265 -21.06 26.59 -2.47
C SER A 265 -22.37 26.87 -3.19
N ASP A 266 -22.53 28.10 -3.69
CA ASP A 266 -23.63 28.49 -4.58
C ASP A 266 -23.51 27.89 -5.99
N TRP A 267 -22.35 27.30 -6.32
CA TRP A 267 -22.09 26.72 -7.61
C TRP A 267 -22.74 25.34 -7.73
N ARG A 268 -23.87 25.28 -8.46
CA ARG A 268 -24.64 24.04 -8.73
C ARG A 268 -23.83 22.87 -9.30
N GLY A 269 -22.65 23.12 -9.87
CA GLY A 269 -21.77 22.07 -10.39
C GLY A 269 -21.05 21.24 -9.32
N VAL A 270 -20.95 21.75 -8.07
CA VAL A 270 -20.22 21.12 -6.96
C VAL A 270 -20.77 19.73 -6.63
N HIS A 271 -22.10 19.55 -6.73
CA HIS A 271 -22.77 18.28 -6.46
C HIS A 271 -22.57 17.24 -7.57
N SER A 272 -22.23 17.68 -8.78
CA SER A 272 -21.92 16.78 -9.91
C SER A 272 -20.44 16.42 -9.98
N TRP A 273 -19.61 17.08 -9.16
CA TRP A 273 -18.17 16.91 -9.15
C TRP A 273 -17.75 15.83 -8.15
N HIS A 274 -17.06 14.81 -8.67
CA HIS A 274 -16.63 13.62 -7.94
C HIS A 274 -15.19 13.77 -7.43
N PHE A 275 -14.88 14.90 -6.77
CA PHE A 275 -13.54 15.19 -6.24
C PHE A 275 -13.14 14.19 -5.14
N HIS A 276 -14.06 13.87 -4.22
CA HIS A 276 -13.81 12.92 -3.13
C HIS A 276 -13.36 11.56 -3.65
N GLN A 277 -14.03 11.04 -4.69
CA GLN A 277 -13.64 9.77 -5.30
C GLN A 277 -12.25 9.83 -5.95
N LEU A 278 -11.87 10.97 -6.54
CA LEU A 278 -10.52 11.13 -7.08
C LEU A 278 -9.49 11.17 -5.94
N GLN A 279 -9.77 11.88 -4.85
CA GLN A 279 -8.91 11.91 -3.65
C GLN A 279 -8.73 10.51 -3.06
N GLU A 280 -9.82 9.77 -2.82
CA GLU A 280 -9.76 8.36 -2.38
C GLU A 280 -8.84 7.53 -3.29
N PHE A 281 -9.00 7.68 -4.62
CA PHE A 281 -8.20 6.92 -5.58
C PHE A 281 -6.74 7.33 -5.63
N VAL A 282 -6.42 8.59 -5.33
CA VAL A 282 -5.04 9.04 -5.18
C VAL A 282 -4.46 8.45 -3.89
N THR A 283 -5.17 8.58 -2.75
CA THR A 283 -4.69 8.14 -1.45
C THR A 283 -4.39 6.65 -1.42
N TYR A 284 -5.35 5.78 -1.74
CA TYR A 284 -5.09 4.33 -1.65
C TYR A 284 -3.99 3.87 -2.61
N LYS A 285 -3.86 4.51 -3.79
CA LYS A 285 -2.82 4.14 -4.75
C LYS A 285 -1.45 4.66 -4.35
N ALA A 286 -1.38 5.82 -3.70
CA ALA A 286 -0.16 6.35 -3.13
C ALA A 286 0.36 5.42 -2.03
N GLU A 287 -0.51 5.00 -1.11
CA GLU A 287 -0.19 4.02 -0.06
C GLU A 287 0.35 2.70 -0.62
N GLN A 288 -0.27 2.18 -1.70
CA GLN A 288 0.18 0.96 -2.37
C GLN A 288 1.61 1.01 -2.88
N VAL A 289 2.15 2.20 -3.14
CA VAL A 289 3.53 2.41 -3.60
C VAL A 289 4.40 3.12 -2.56
N GLY A 290 3.94 3.22 -1.30
CA GLY A 290 4.69 3.82 -0.21
C GLY A 290 4.79 5.35 -0.24
N ILE A 291 3.95 6.04 -1.01
CA ILE A 291 3.92 7.50 -1.10
C ILE A 291 2.99 8.05 -0.01
N ARG A 292 3.53 8.94 0.84
CA ARG A 292 2.76 9.61 1.89
C ARG A 292 1.84 10.66 1.28
N VAL A 293 0.60 10.71 1.78
CA VAL A 293 -0.37 11.76 1.45
C VAL A 293 -0.64 12.61 2.68
N GLU A 294 -0.67 13.92 2.49
CA GLU A 294 -1.03 14.91 3.49
C GLU A 294 -2.21 15.75 3.02
N LYS A 295 -3.13 16.04 3.94
CA LYS A 295 -4.19 17.02 3.72
C LYS A 295 -3.73 18.40 4.18
N VAL A 296 -4.02 19.42 3.39
CA VAL A 296 -3.74 20.83 3.73
C VAL A 296 -5.04 21.62 3.81
N ASP A 297 -5.01 22.69 4.59
CA ASP A 297 -6.12 23.65 4.65
C ASP A 297 -6.36 24.29 3.25
N PRO A 298 -7.61 24.31 2.74
CA PRO A 298 -7.94 24.84 1.41
C PRO A 298 -8.08 26.37 1.36
N PHE A 299 -8.02 27.09 2.49
CA PHE A 299 -8.38 28.51 2.54
C PHE A 299 -7.47 29.38 1.65
N GLU A 300 -7.99 30.02 0.60
CA GLU A 300 -7.27 30.96 -0.28
C GLU A 300 -6.12 30.39 -1.13
N THR A 301 -5.98 29.07 -1.23
CA THR A 301 -4.99 28.39 -2.10
C THR A 301 -5.07 28.82 -3.57
N SER A 302 -6.27 29.17 -4.05
CA SER A 302 -6.51 29.57 -5.44
C SER A 302 -6.52 31.08 -5.68
N GLN A 303 -6.43 31.89 -4.62
CA GLN A 303 -6.55 33.35 -4.67
C GLN A 303 -5.22 34.08 -4.49
N ARG A 304 -4.24 33.42 -3.86
CA ARG A 304 -2.94 34.02 -3.53
C ARG A 304 -1.88 33.66 -4.55
N CYS A 305 -0.91 34.55 -4.75
CA CYS A 305 0.27 34.27 -5.55
C CYS A 305 1.21 33.31 -4.82
N SER A 306 1.54 32.21 -5.47
CA SER A 306 2.49 31.20 -4.97
C SER A 306 3.94 31.68 -4.80
N THR A 307 4.27 32.86 -5.33
CA THR A 307 5.63 33.42 -5.22
C THR A 307 5.74 34.51 -4.16
N CYS A 308 4.80 35.45 -4.10
CA CYS A 308 4.87 36.57 -3.16
C CYS A 308 3.80 36.55 -2.06
N GLY A 309 2.83 35.66 -2.13
CA GLY A 309 1.71 35.60 -1.18
C GLY A 309 0.67 36.72 -1.34
N GLY A 310 0.87 37.66 -2.26
CA GLY A 310 -0.07 38.74 -2.57
C GLY A 310 -1.35 38.26 -3.23
N GLU A 311 -2.33 39.15 -3.33
CA GLU A 311 -3.59 38.85 -4.03
C GLU A 311 -3.36 38.66 -5.53
N GLY A 312 -4.14 37.77 -6.13
CA GLY A 312 -4.12 37.55 -7.56
C GLY A 312 -5.51 37.57 -8.18
N THR A 313 -5.52 37.84 -9.48
CA THR A 313 -6.71 37.82 -10.30
C THR A 313 -6.67 36.62 -11.24
N ARG A 314 -7.83 35.99 -11.45
CA ARG A 314 -7.98 34.83 -12.33
C ARG A 314 -8.87 35.20 -13.51
N ASP A 315 -8.37 34.96 -14.72
CA ASP A 315 -9.14 35.01 -15.96
C ASP A 315 -9.10 33.63 -16.64
N GLY A 316 -10.17 32.86 -16.47
CA GLY A 316 -10.27 31.48 -16.95
C GLY A 316 -9.20 30.57 -16.33
N ASP A 317 -8.29 30.09 -17.17
CA ASP A 317 -7.18 29.20 -16.78
C ASP A 317 -5.90 29.98 -16.46
N TYR A 318 -5.90 31.32 -16.56
CA TYR A 318 -4.76 32.17 -16.32
C TYR A 318 -4.88 32.93 -14.99
N PHE A 319 -3.77 32.99 -14.24
CA PHE A 319 -3.62 33.73 -13.00
C PHE A 319 -2.58 34.84 -13.19
N SER A 320 -2.89 36.03 -12.70
CA SER A 320 -2.01 37.20 -12.69
C SER A 320 -1.93 37.80 -11.29
N CYS A 321 -0.71 37.99 -10.78
CA CYS A 321 -0.45 38.73 -9.55
C CYS A 321 -0.18 40.21 -9.84
N SER A 322 -0.83 41.11 -9.11
CA SER A 322 -0.64 42.56 -9.22
C SER A 322 0.58 43.10 -8.46
N GLU A 323 1.15 42.32 -7.53
CA GLU A 323 2.27 42.75 -6.70
C GLU A 323 3.64 42.35 -7.27
N CYS A 324 3.74 41.18 -7.91
CA CYS A 324 5.01 40.66 -8.45
C CYS A 324 4.98 40.35 -9.95
N ASP A 325 3.92 40.77 -10.65
CA ASP A 325 3.70 40.59 -12.10
C ASP A 325 3.78 39.13 -12.61
N ARG A 326 3.72 38.15 -11.71
CA ARG A 326 3.77 36.73 -12.09
C ARG A 326 2.48 36.30 -12.78
N GLY A 327 2.66 35.70 -13.96
CA GLY A 327 1.63 35.03 -14.74
C GLY A 327 1.83 33.51 -14.78
N ARG A 328 0.81 32.72 -14.43
CA ARG A 328 0.87 31.24 -14.50
C ARG A 328 -0.52 30.66 -14.79
N HIS A 329 -0.58 29.40 -15.21
CA HIS A 329 -1.83 28.66 -15.18
C HIS A 329 -2.40 28.63 -13.76
N ALA A 330 -3.67 28.99 -13.59
CA ALA A 330 -4.28 29.21 -12.28
C ALA A 330 -4.24 27.94 -11.39
N ASP A 331 -4.57 26.78 -11.96
CA ASP A 331 -4.56 25.52 -11.21
C ASP A 331 -3.12 25.06 -10.87
N LEU A 332 -2.09 25.49 -11.61
CA LEU A 332 -0.68 25.26 -11.23
C LEU A 332 -0.22 26.21 -10.13
N ASN A 333 -0.69 27.46 -10.13
CA ASN A 333 -0.47 28.37 -9.01
C ASN A 333 -1.13 27.84 -7.73
N ALA A 334 -2.33 27.27 -7.83
CA ALA A 334 -2.99 26.61 -6.71
C ALA A 334 -2.21 25.38 -6.22
N ALA A 335 -1.76 24.50 -7.13
CA ALA A 335 -0.91 23.36 -6.79
C ALA A 335 0.38 23.79 -6.07
N GLU A 336 1.04 24.87 -6.53
CA GLU A 336 2.24 25.41 -5.88
C GLU A 336 1.93 25.96 -4.47
N ASN A 337 0.79 26.64 -4.28
CA ASN A 337 0.34 27.06 -2.95
C ASN A 337 0.07 25.88 -2.01
N ILE A 338 -0.58 24.83 -2.50
CA ILE A 338 -0.86 23.60 -1.75
C ILE A 338 0.46 22.94 -1.30
N ARG A 339 1.45 22.86 -2.20
CA ARG A 339 2.79 22.32 -1.90
C ARG A 339 3.45 23.03 -0.71
N GLN A 340 3.31 24.34 -0.65
CA GLN A 340 3.95 25.20 0.36
C GLN A 340 3.26 25.22 1.73
N ARG A 341 2.05 24.65 1.85
CA ARG A 341 1.30 24.63 3.12
C ARG A 341 1.77 23.54 4.07
N GLU A 342 1.59 23.77 5.36
CA GLU A 342 1.65 22.70 6.35
C GLU A 342 0.52 21.71 6.11
N GLY A 343 0.85 20.42 6.14
CA GLY A 343 -0.07 19.33 5.89
C GLY A 343 -0.11 18.36 7.06
N GLU A 344 -1.25 17.70 7.23
CA GLU A 344 -1.45 16.63 8.21
C GLU A 344 -1.50 15.27 7.49
N PRO A 345 -0.85 14.21 8.01
CA PRO A 345 -0.88 12.88 7.40
C PRO A 345 -2.31 12.37 7.18
N TYR A 346 -2.56 11.80 6.00
CA TYR A 346 -3.86 11.28 5.60
C TYR A 346 -3.74 9.87 5.00
N THR A 347 -4.59 8.96 5.47
CA THR A 347 -4.69 7.57 4.99
C THR A 347 -6.12 7.25 4.53
N ALA A 348 -6.25 6.33 3.58
CA ALA A 348 -7.52 5.96 2.94
C ALA A 348 -8.48 5.16 3.83
#